data_AF-A0A3P9NC13-F1
#
_entry.id   AF-A0A3P9NC13-F1
#
_cell.length_a   1.000
_cell.length_b   1.000
_cell.length_c   1.000
_cell.angle_alpha   90.00
_cell.angle_beta   90.00
_cell.angle_gamma   90.00
#
_symmetry.space_group_name_H-M   'P 1'
#
loop_
_entity.id
_entity.type
_entity.pdbx_description
1 polymer ?
#
loop_
_entity_poly.entity_id
_entity_poly.type
_entity_poly.pdbx_seq_one_letter_code
_entity_poly.pdbx_strand_id
1 'polypeptide(L)'
;MRLWIFVFPLQRSTASDGGVKILFEKELGVADFHLPSKTRLLYVSECDIIAGNGYKRKLVRYRNASSSFQELVLVERTRLSEQYFSALQRFVVFDLGLSLLPVSGQTEASQLITQIVHGEGRENPFRRKTSGQLLDSVTLILVQQIPGVGRVKALTLMQNFPSLKEISNASPAELEPIVGEGSAQQIHSFFHGNLITGT
;
A
#
# COMPACT_ATOMS: atom_id res chain seq x y z
N MET A 1 -34.66 9.97 -7.46
CA MET A 1 -34.35 9.85 -6.01
C MET A 1 -33.06 9.08 -5.90
N ARG A 2 -31.97 9.67 -5.39
CA ARG A 2 -30.64 9.04 -5.29
C ARG A 2 -30.36 8.78 -3.80
N LEU A 3 -30.09 7.52 -3.46
CA LEU A 3 -29.99 6.96 -2.11
C LEU A 3 -28.51 6.82 -1.74
N TRP A 4 -28.07 7.32 -0.59
CA TRP A 4 -26.66 7.44 -0.20
C TRP A 4 -26.45 6.90 1.24
N ILE A 5 -25.44 6.04 1.49
CA ILE A 5 -25.31 5.14 2.66
C ILE A 5 -24.02 5.41 3.48
N PHE A 6 -24.12 5.50 4.81
CA PHE A 6 -22.98 5.55 5.75
C PHE A 6 -23.22 4.71 7.00
N VAL A 7 -22.18 4.27 7.73
CA VAL A 7 -22.28 3.33 8.87
C VAL A 7 -21.51 3.83 10.10
N PHE A 8 -22.18 4.12 11.24
CA PHE A 8 -21.64 4.18 12.63
C PHE A 8 -22.83 3.99 13.64
N PRO A 9 -22.63 3.71 14.95
CA PRO A 9 -23.64 3.14 15.86
C PRO A 9 -24.49 4.21 16.57
N LEU A 10 -25.72 3.82 16.94
CA LEU A 10 -26.86 4.62 17.47
C LEU A 10 -27.35 5.74 16.51
N GLN A 11 -28.61 5.88 16.10
CA GLN A 11 -29.93 5.37 16.50
C GLN A 11 -30.88 5.67 15.32
N ARG A 12 -31.86 4.79 15.04
CA ARG A 12 -33.02 4.98 14.11
C ARG A 12 -32.78 5.11 12.60
N SER A 13 -32.78 3.97 11.91
CA SER A 13 -33.91 3.42 11.13
C SER A 13 -33.34 2.26 10.31
N THR A 14 -33.76 1.04 10.62
CA THR A 14 -33.11 -0.17 10.14
C THR A 14 -33.76 -0.65 8.84
N ALA A 15 -33.11 -0.39 7.71
CA ALA A 15 -33.22 -1.28 6.55
C ALA A 15 -32.06 -2.27 6.66
N SER A 16 -32.36 -3.51 7.08
CA SER A 16 -31.38 -4.58 7.13
C SER A 16 -31.46 -5.39 5.84
N ASP A 17 -30.46 -5.23 4.98
CA ASP A 17 -30.14 -6.27 4.00
C ASP A 17 -28.62 -6.41 3.96
N GLY A 18 -28.12 -7.59 4.34
CA GLY A 18 -26.68 -7.90 4.42
C GLY A 18 -25.95 -7.61 5.75
N GLY A 19 -26.66 -7.27 6.83
CA GLY A 19 -26.06 -7.14 8.17
C GLY A 19 -25.30 -5.82 8.45
N VAL A 20 -25.29 -4.88 7.50
CA VAL A 20 -24.66 -3.56 7.65
C VAL A 20 -25.71 -2.51 8.03
N LYS A 21 -25.42 -1.70 9.06
CA LYS A 21 -26.35 -0.65 9.52
C LYS A 21 -26.19 0.63 8.70
N ILE A 22 -27.21 0.97 7.93
CA ILE A 22 -27.25 2.18 7.10
C ILE A 22 -27.78 3.38 7.90
N LEU A 23 -27.07 4.50 7.82
CA LEU A 23 -27.49 5.82 8.29
C LEU A 23 -27.59 6.78 7.10
N PHE A 24 -28.66 7.57 7.09
CA PHE A 24 -28.91 8.58 6.07
C PHE A 24 -28.63 9.97 6.65
N GLU A 25 -27.77 10.72 5.97
CA GLU A 25 -27.44 12.10 6.30
C GLU A 25 -27.70 12.96 5.05
N LYS A 26 -27.96 14.27 5.22
CA LYS A 26 -28.18 15.18 4.08
C LYS A 26 -26.92 15.95 3.70
N GLU A 27 -25.96 16.05 4.61
CA GLU A 27 -24.78 16.93 4.48
C GLU A 27 -23.47 16.15 4.44
N LEU A 28 -23.31 15.24 3.48
CA LEU A 28 -22.05 14.46 3.31
C LEU A 28 -21.04 15.18 2.40
N GLY A 29 -21.35 16.44 2.08
CA GLY A 29 -20.55 17.30 1.21
C GLY A 29 -20.52 16.79 -0.22
N VAL A 30 -19.30 16.51 -0.70
CA VAL A 30 -19.04 16.06 -2.08
C VAL A 30 -18.98 14.55 -2.23
N ALA A 31 -18.97 13.81 -1.12
CA ALA A 31 -18.91 12.35 -1.10
C ALA A 31 -20.31 11.77 -1.02
N ASP A 32 -20.42 10.54 -1.49
CA ASP A 32 -21.65 9.79 -1.63
C ASP A 32 -21.81 8.76 -0.50
N PHE A 33 -20.70 8.16 -0.04
CA PHE A 33 -20.64 7.23 1.10
C PHE A 33 -19.37 7.52 1.93
N HIS A 34 -19.38 7.33 3.25
CA HIS A 34 -18.19 7.20 4.08
C HIS A 34 -18.41 5.94 4.89
N LEU A 35 -17.36 5.16 4.87
CA LEU A 35 -17.28 3.89 5.53
C LEU A 35 -16.62 4.11 6.89
N PRO A 36 -16.81 3.19 7.84
CA PRO A 36 -16.19 3.30 9.15
C PRO A 36 -14.65 3.42 9.09
N SER A 37 -14.05 2.87 8.03
CA SER A 37 -12.60 2.80 7.73
C SER A 37 -11.92 4.13 7.44
N LYS A 38 -12.58 5.25 7.74
CA LYS A 38 -12.20 6.57 7.24
C LYS A 38 -12.03 6.53 5.71
N THR A 39 -12.87 5.79 5.00
CA THR A 39 -12.91 5.81 3.54
C THR A 39 -14.10 6.62 3.10
N ARG A 40 -13.90 7.60 2.21
CA ARG A 40 -14.97 8.31 1.50
C ARG A 40 -15.12 7.66 0.14
N LEU A 41 -16.33 7.57 -0.36
CA LEU A 41 -16.67 6.96 -1.61
C LEU A 41 -17.47 7.94 -2.45
N LEU A 42 -17.15 8.01 -3.73
CA LEU A 42 -17.91 8.72 -4.75
C LEU A 42 -18.44 7.70 -5.76
N TYR A 43 -19.73 7.73 -6.05
CA TYR A 43 -20.34 6.89 -7.08
C TYR A 43 -20.58 7.70 -8.35
N VAL A 44 -20.14 7.16 -9.47
CA VAL A 44 -20.36 7.72 -10.80
C VAL A 44 -21.22 6.74 -11.59
N SER A 45 -22.48 7.13 -11.82
CA SER A 45 -23.41 6.30 -12.59
C SER A 45 -23.12 6.37 -14.09
N GLU A 46 -23.60 5.37 -14.83
CA GLU A 46 -23.50 5.29 -16.29
C GLU A 46 -24.05 6.57 -16.94
N CYS A 47 -25.20 7.04 -16.45
CA CYS A 47 -25.81 8.29 -16.91
C CYS A 47 -24.91 9.51 -16.73
N ASP A 48 -24.16 9.59 -15.62
CA ASP A 48 -23.28 10.73 -15.36
C ASP A 48 -22.04 10.72 -16.29
N ILE A 49 -21.61 9.54 -16.74
CA ILE A 49 -20.54 9.35 -17.72
C ILE A 49 -21.02 9.76 -19.11
N ILE A 50 -22.21 9.26 -19.51
CA ILE A 50 -22.80 9.51 -20.83
C ILE A 50 -23.23 10.97 -20.98
N ALA A 51 -23.70 11.62 -19.91
CA ALA A 51 -24.13 13.02 -19.93
C ALA A 51 -22.99 14.02 -20.21
N GLY A 52 -21.74 13.57 -20.27
CA GLY A 52 -20.58 14.38 -20.64
C GLY A 52 -19.66 14.69 -19.46
N ASN A 53 -18.97 15.83 -19.48
CA ASN A 53 -17.86 16.10 -18.53
C ASN A 53 -18.31 16.62 -17.14
N GLY A 54 -19.61 16.59 -16.82
CA GLY A 54 -20.13 17.09 -15.54
C GLY A 54 -19.54 16.37 -14.32
N TYR A 55 -19.34 15.06 -14.44
CA TYR A 55 -18.74 14.23 -13.37
C TYR A 55 -17.29 14.62 -13.07
N LYS A 56 -16.53 15.17 -14.04
CA LYS A 56 -15.14 15.60 -13.84
C LYS A 56 -15.03 16.73 -12.83
N ARG A 57 -15.95 17.70 -12.87
CA ARG A 57 -15.98 18.79 -11.89
C ARG A 57 -16.33 18.28 -10.49
N LYS A 58 -17.22 17.28 -10.38
CA LYS A 58 -17.52 16.59 -9.12
C LYS A 58 -16.27 15.90 -8.57
N LEU A 59 -15.53 15.16 -9.41
CA LEU A 59 -14.29 14.47 -9.05
C LEU A 59 -13.17 15.40 -8.58
N VAL A 60 -12.95 16.52 -9.28
CA VAL A 60 -11.94 17.52 -8.87
C VAL A 60 -12.30 18.11 -7.51
N ARG A 61 -13.58 18.45 -7.30
CA ARG A 61 -14.05 18.93 -5.98
C ARG A 61 -13.94 17.87 -4.90
N TYR A 62 -14.23 16.62 -5.24
CA TYR A 62 -14.11 15.48 -4.35
C TYR A 62 -12.65 15.31 -3.86
N ARG A 63 -11.68 15.34 -4.80
CA ARG A 63 -10.24 15.30 -4.50
C ARG A 63 -9.75 16.49 -3.64
N ASN A 64 -10.28 17.67 -3.91
CA ASN A 64 -9.88 18.91 -3.23
C ASN A 64 -10.59 19.13 -1.89
N ALA A 65 -11.61 18.33 -1.57
CA ALA A 65 -12.27 18.37 -0.29
C ALA A 65 -11.37 17.69 0.75
N SER A 66 -10.36 18.43 1.21
CA SER A 66 -9.33 18.02 2.18
C SER A 66 -9.93 17.16 3.28
N SER A 67 -9.53 15.89 3.31
CA SER A 67 -9.93 14.97 4.35
C SER A 67 -8.79 13.99 4.63
N SER A 68 -8.59 13.63 5.91
CA SER A 68 -7.65 12.58 6.33
C SER A 68 -8.13 11.16 5.97
N PHE A 69 -9.10 11.07 5.06
CA PHE A 69 -9.82 9.87 4.70
C PHE A 69 -9.26 9.31 3.38
N GLN A 70 -9.33 7.99 3.22
CA GLN A 70 -9.03 7.33 1.96
C GLN A 70 -10.13 7.66 0.94
N GLU A 71 -9.76 8.12 -0.24
CA GLU A 71 -10.71 8.51 -1.29
C GLU A 71 -10.87 7.39 -2.33
N LEU A 72 -12.10 6.92 -2.51
CA LEU A 72 -12.45 5.82 -3.41
C LEU A 72 -13.55 6.25 -4.37
N VAL A 73 -13.40 5.93 -5.64
CA VAL A 73 -14.41 6.19 -6.67
C VAL A 73 -14.92 4.85 -7.19
N LEU A 74 -16.24 4.65 -7.13
CA LEU A 74 -16.92 3.57 -7.83
C LEU A 74 -17.53 4.11 -9.13
N VAL A 75 -17.35 3.37 -10.22
CA VAL A 75 -17.89 3.76 -11.52
C VAL A 75 -18.66 2.62 -12.17
N GLU A 76 -19.85 2.91 -12.67
CA GLU A 76 -20.61 1.95 -13.46
C GLU A 76 -19.95 1.71 -14.81
N ARG A 77 -19.44 0.49 -15.00
CA ARG A 77 -18.86 -0.02 -16.23
C ARG A 77 -19.81 -1.05 -16.84
N THR A 78 -20.56 -0.60 -17.84
CA THR A 78 -21.53 -1.40 -18.59
C THR A 78 -21.15 -1.39 -20.06
N ARG A 79 -21.91 -2.09 -20.90
CA ARG A 79 -21.74 -2.05 -22.36
C ARG A 79 -21.84 -0.64 -22.96
N LEU A 80 -22.58 0.27 -22.33
CA LEU A 80 -22.78 1.64 -22.84
C LEU A 80 -21.69 2.60 -22.37
N SER A 81 -21.21 2.47 -21.13
CA SER A 81 -20.13 3.30 -20.58
C SER A 81 -18.72 2.80 -20.91
N GLU A 82 -18.57 1.58 -21.43
CA GLU A 82 -17.30 0.94 -21.75
C GLU A 82 -16.37 1.84 -22.60
N GLN A 83 -16.91 2.45 -23.64
CA GLN A 83 -16.16 3.33 -24.55
C GLN A 83 -15.56 4.57 -23.85
N TYR A 84 -16.19 5.04 -22.78
CA TYR A 84 -15.76 6.21 -22.01
C TYR A 84 -14.84 5.83 -20.84
N PHE A 85 -14.84 4.56 -20.44
CA PHE A 85 -14.14 4.08 -19.25
C PHE A 85 -12.63 4.31 -19.33
N SER A 86 -12.00 4.10 -20.49
CA SER A 86 -10.55 4.30 -20.64
C SER A 86 -10.13 5.76 -20.37
N ALA A 87 -10.88 6.73 -20.90
CA ALA A 87 -10.62 8.15 -20.68
C ALA A 87 -10.93 8.56 -19.23
N LEU A 88 -12.00 8.00 -18.64
CA LEU A 88 -12.36 8.21 -17.25
C LEU A 88 -11.30 7.65 -16.30
N GLN A 89 -10.82 6.42 -16.53
CA GLN A 89 -9.76 5.80 -15.73
C GLN A 89 -8.47 6.60 -15.80
N ARG A 90 -8.09 7.07 -17.00
CA ARG A 90 -6.91 7.93 -17.15
C ARG A 90 -7.04 9.18 -16.27
N PHE A 91 -8.18 9.85 -16.36
CA PHE A 91 -8.44 11.07 -15.59
C PHE A 91 -8.47 10.81 -14.07
N VAL A 92 -9.18 9.79 -13.61
CA VAL A 92 -9.33 9.53 -12.17
C VAL A 92 -8.04 9.01 -11.54
N VAL A 93 -7.40 8.03 -12.17
CA VAL A 93 -6.26 7.33 -11.59
C VAL A 93 -4.96 8.08 -11.81
N PHE A 94 -4.71 8.58 -13.04
CA PHE A 94 -3.43 9.22 -13.37
C PHE A 94 -3.47 10.73 -13.14
N ASP A 95 -4.52 11.42 -13.55
CA ASP A 95 -4.56 12.88 -13.43
C ASP A 95 -4.93 13.34 -12.00
N LEU A 96 -5.85 12.64 -11.33
CA LEU A 96 -6.28 12.98 -9.95
C LEU A 96 -5.60 12.17 -8.85
N GLY A 97 -5.00 11.02 -9.18
CA GLY A 97 -4.37 10.12 -8.20
C GLY A 97 -5.37 9.44 -7.26
N LEU A 98 -6.63 9.31 -7.68
CA LEU A 98 -7.70 8.68 -6.90
C LEU A 98 -7.77 7.17 -7.16
N SER A 99 -8.21 6.40 -6.18
CA SER A 99 -8.52 4.98 -6.36
C SER A 99 -9.85 4.82 -7.10
N LEU A 100 -9.88 4.01 -8.16
CA LEU A 100 -11.07 3.74 -8.97
C LEU A 100 -11.38 2.25 -8.97
N LEU A 101 -12.63 1.87 -8.71
CA LEU A 101 -13.11 0.49 -8.89
C LEU A 101 -14.31 0.47 -9.84
N PRO A 102 -14.22 -0.28 -10.95
CA PRO A 102 -15.36 -0.50 -11.83
C PRO A 102 -16.37 -1.47 -11.21
N VAL A 103 -17.65 -1.21 -11.41
CA VAL A 103 -18.78 -2.07 -11.01
C VAL A 103 -19.77 -2.17 -12.17
N SER A 104 -20.41 -3.32 -12.36
CA SER A 104 -21.42 -3.54 -13.40
C SER A 104 -22.77 -2.87 -13.10
N GLY A 105 -22.98 -2.44 -11.86
CA GLY A 105 -24.17 -1.72 -11.43
C GLY A 105 -24.29 -1.64 -9.91
N GLN A 106 -25.45 -1.18 -9.44
CA GLN A 106 -25.70 -0.89 -8.02
C GLN A 106 -25.64 -2.14 -7.12
N THR A 107 -26.05 -3.31 -7.62
CA THR A 107 -26.00 -4.57 -6.84
C THR A 107 -24.55 -5.01 -6.57
N GLU A 108 -23.67 -4.89 -7.57
CA GLU A 108 -22.25 -5.18 -7.36
C GLU A 108 -21.60 -4.12 -6.47
N ALA A 109 -21.97 -2.86 -6.65
CA ALA A 109 -21.51 -1.77 -5.78
C ALA A 109 -21.89 -2.01 -4.31
N SER A 110 -23.12 -2.43 -4.02
CA SER A 110 -23.57 -2.69 -2.64
C SER A 110 -22.85 -3.89 -2.02
N GLN A 111 -22.61 -4.95 -2.79
CA GLN A 111 -21.82 -6.11 -2.35
C GLN A 111 -20.36 -5.71 -2.06
N LEU A 112 -19.75 -4.93 -2.95
CA LEU A 112 -18.39 -4.44 -2.78
C LEU A 112 -18.24 -3.55 -1.54
N ILE A 113 -19.16 -2.61 -1.35
CA ILE A 113 -19.19 -1.75 -0.15
C ILE A 113 -19.33 -2.62 1.11
N THR A 114 -20.23 -3.60 1.09
CA THR A 114 -20.41 -4.56 2.19
C THR A 114 -19.11 -5.31 2.49
N GLN A 115 -18.37 -5.78 1.47
CA GLN A 115 -17.09 -6.45 1.67
C GLN A 115 -16.00 -5.52 2.22
N ILE A 116 -15.96 -4.25 1.80
CA ILE A 116 -15.01 -3.27 2.33
C ILE A 116 -15.27 -3.04 3.82
N VAL A 117 -16.54 -2.88 4.21
CA VAL A 117 -16.93 -2.69 5.63
C VAL A 117 -16.63 -3.94 6.46
N HIS A 118 -16.89 -5.14 5.95
CA HIS A 118 -16.59 -6.40 6.67
C HIS A 118 -15.09 -6.75 6.70
N GLY A 119 -14.32 -6.26 5.72
CA GLY A 119 -12.87 -6.42 5.67
C GLY A 119 -12.14 -5.50 6.66
N GLU A 120 -12.83 -4.47 7.16
CA GLU A 120 -12.30 -3.54 8.14
C GLU A 120 -12.05 -4.24 9.48
N GLY A 121 -10.77 -4.40 9.84
CA GLY A 121 -10.33 -5.16 11.03
C GLY A 121 -9.62 -6.47 10.71
N ARG A 122 -9.66 -6.93 9.44
CA ARG A 122 -8.79 -8.01 8.98
C ARG A 122 -7.38 -7.47 8.77
N GLU A 123 -6.39 -8.22 9.24
CA GLU A 123 -4.99 -7.92 8.93
C GLU A 123 -4.76 -8.08 7.42
N ASN A 124 -4.27 -7.03 6.77
CA ASN A 124 -3.92 -7.07 5.36
C ASN A 124 -2.56 -7.81 5.22
N PRO A 125 -2.49 -8.99 4.58
CA PRO A 125 -1.25 -9.76 4.44
C PRO A 125 -0.19 -9.05 3.59
N PHE A 126 -0.59 -8.10 2.74
CA PHE A 126 0.32 -7.25 1.96
C PHE A 126 0.82 -6.03 2.74
N ARG A 127 0.20 -5.72 3.89
CA ARG A 127 0.69 -4.67 4.79
C ARG A 127 1.88 -5.23 5.54
N ARG A 128 3.08 -5.03 4.99
CA ARG A 128 4.34 -5.40 5.64
C ARG A 128 4.39 -4.79 7.04
N LYS A 129 4.37 -5.65 8.05
CA LYS A 129 4.87 -5.30 9.38
C LYS A 129 6.37 -5.46 9.32
N THR A 130 7.13 -4.39 9.54
CA THR A 130 8.59 -4.48 9.65
C THR A 130 8.90 -5.24 10.93
N SER A 131 8.97 -6.57 10.88
CA SER A 131 9.41 -7.38 12.00
C SER A 131 10.93 -7.32 12.06
N GLY A 132 11.47 -6.76 13.15
CA GLY A 132 12.93 -6.63 13.33
C GLY A 132 13.69 -7.96 13.27
N GLN A 133 13.01 -9.09 13.53
CA GLN A 133 13.60 -10.44 13.48
C GLN A 133 14.05 -10.88 12.09
N LEU A 134 13.45 -10.37 11.00
CA LEU A 134 13.86 -10.73 9.64
C LEU A 134 15.21 -10.09 9.27
N LEU A 135 15.54 -8.94 9.87
CA LEU A 135 16.78 -8.24 9.57
C LEU A 135 18.01 -9.04 10.01
N ASP A 136 17.93 -9.78 11.11
CA ASP A 136 19.05 -10.57 11.62
C ASP A 136 19.38 -11.76 10.69
N SER A 137 18.35 -12.47 10.21
CA SER A 137 18.52 -13.57 9.25
C SER A 137 19.01 -13.08 7.89
N VAL A 138 18.50 -11.96 7.39
CA VAL A 138 18.96 -11.36 6.12
C VAL A 138 20.39 -10.85 6.24
N THR A 139 20.74 -10.20 7.34
CA THR A 139 22.11 -9.69 7.56
C THR A 139 23.11 -10.83 7.60
N LEU A 140 22.77 -11.94 8.26
CA LEU A 140 23.61 -13.14 8.30
C LEU A 140 23.80 -13.77 6.91
N ILE A 141 22.76 -13.80 6.07
CA ILE A 141 22.89 -14.26 4.68
C ILE A 141 23.81 -13.33 3.89
N LEU A 142 23.69 -12.01 4.07
CA LEU A 142 24.54 -11.03 3.39
C LEU A 142 26.02 -11.18 3.80
N VAL A 143 26.30 -11.39 5.08
CA VAL A 143 27.67 -11.62 5.58
C VAL A 143 28.24 -12.93 5.01
N GLN A 144 27.41 -13.96 4.78
CA GLN A 144 27.86 -15.20 4.11
C GLN A 144 28.17 -15.04 2.62
N GLN A 145 27.71 -13.97 1.96
CA GLN A 145 28.09 -13.70 0.57
C GLN A 145 29.52 -13.14 0.46
N ILE A 146 30.16 -12.79 1.57
CA ILE A 146 31.54 -12.30 1.58
C ILE A 146 32.48 -13.47 1.27
N PRO A 147 33.40 -13.35 0.29
CA PRO A 147 34.35 -14.40 -0.03
C PRO A 147 35.18 -14.84 1.18
N GLY A 148 35.24 -16.14 1.44
CA GLY A 148 35.95 -16.71 2.58
C GLY A 148 35.18 -16.72 3.91
N VAL A 149 33.94 -16.19 3.93
CA VAL A 149 33.07 -16.16 5.10
C VAL A 149 31.97 -17.22 4.99
N GLY A 150 32.17 -18.37 5.63
CA GLY A 150 31.12 -19.38 5.81
C GLY A 150 30.15 -19.03 6.95
N ARG A 151 29.12 -19.86 7.15
CA ARG A 151 28.09 -19.66 8.19
C ARG A 151 28.65 -19.45 9.61
N VAL A 152 29.67 -20.21 10.00
CA VAL A 152 30.29 -20.12 11.32
C VAL A 152 30.99 -18.78 11.49
N LYS A 153 31.81 -18.39 10.51
CA LYS A 153 32.53 -17.11 10.50
C LYS A 153 31.56 -15.92 10.47
N ALA A 154 30.47 -16.03 9.71
CA ALA A 154 29.44 -14.99 9.66
C ALA A 154 28.77 -14.74 11.02
N LEU A 155 28.45 -15.82 11.75
CA LEU A 155 27.89 -15.72 13.10
C LEU A 155 28.86 -15.05 14.07
N THR A 156 30.13 -15.46 14.06
CA THR A 156 31.15 -14.87 14.94
C THR A 156 31.44 -13.41 14.59
N LEU A 157 31.44 -13.05 13.30
CA LEU A 157 31.55 -11.65 12.86
C LEU A 157 30.38 -10.81 13.35
N MET A 158 29.15 -11.29 13.23
CA MET A 158 27.96 -10.56 13.70
C MET A 158 27.89 -10.44 15.24
N GLN A 159 28.53 -11.34 15.98
CA GLN A 159 28.65 -11.23 17.45
C GLN A 159 29.66 -10.16 17.88
N ASN A 160 30.75 -9.98 17.12
CA ASN A 160 31.80 -9.02 17.44
C ASN A 160 31.56 -7.63 16.80
N PHE A 161 30.84 -7.59 15.68
CA PHE A 161 30.48 -6.37 14.96
C PHE A 161 28.95 -6.25 14.84
N PRO A 162 28.30 -5.37 15.62
CA PRO A 162 26.85 -5.19 15.63
C PRO A 162 26.24 -4.69 14.31
N SER A 163 27.05 -4.29 13.31
CA SER A 163 26.55 -3.87 12.01
C SER A 163 27.45 -4.28 10.85
N LEU A 164 26.84 -4.47 9.67
CA LEU A 164 27.57 -4.74 8.43
C LEU A 164 28.55 -3.59 8.09
N LYS A 165 28.21 -2.36 8.47
CA LYS A 165 29.05 -1.17 8.30
C LYS A 165 30.34 -1.26 9.11
N GLU A 166 30.28 -1.84 10.31
CA GLU A 166 31.48 -2.05 11.12
C GLU A 166 32.35 -3.17 10.54
N ILE A 167 31.74 -4.25 10.05
CA ILE A 167 32.46 -5.32 9.33
C ILE A 167 33.18 -4.75 8.09
N SER A 168 32.54 -3.84 7.35
CA SER A 168 33.15 -3.26 6.15
C SER A 168 34.30 -2.30 6.46
N ASN A 169 34.28 -1.61 7.61
CA ASN A 169 35.29 -0.64 8.01
C ASN A 169 36.37 -1.24 8.93
N ALA A 170 36.22 -2.49 9.37
CA ALA A 170 37.16 -3.15 10.25
C ALA A 170 38.53 -3.33 9.58
N SER A 171 39.58 -3.07 10.34
CA SER A 171 40.95 -3.29 9.87
C SER A 171 41.29 -4.79 9.80
N PRO A 172 42.29 -5.20 8.99
CA PRO A 172 42.69 -6.60 8.90
C PRO A 172 43.08 -7.21 10.26
N ALA A 173 43.68 -6.41 11.16
CA ALA A 173 44.08 -6.83 12.50
C ALA A 173 42.89 -7.11 13.43
N GLU A 174 41.76 -6.43 13.24
CA GLU A 174 40.53 -6.65 14.01
C GLU A 174 39.74 -7.87 13.49
N LEU A 175 39.90 -8.21 12.21
CA LEU A 175 39.26 -9.36 11.57
C LEU A 175 40.04 -10.68 11.76
N GLU A 176 41.37 -10.61 11.82
CA GLU A 176 42.27 -11.76 11.99
C GLU A 176 41.90 -12.72 13.14
N PRO A 177 41.60 -12.26 14.38
CA PRO A 177 41.27 -13.17 15.48
C PRO A 177 39.96 -13.95 15.26
N ILE A 178 39.11 -13.52 14.33
CA ILE A 178 37.79 -14.11 14.08
C ILE A 178 37.82 -15.04 12.86
N VAL A 179 38.49 -14.62 11.78
CA VAL A 179 38.44 -15.33 10.50
C VAL A 179 39.78 -15.93 10.04
N GLY A 180 40.89 -15.57 10.70
CA GLY A 180 42.27 -15.89 10.31
C GLY A 180 42.85 -14.92 9.28
N GLU A 181 44.18 -14.79 9.26
CA GLU A 181 44.92 -13.79 8.46
C GLU A 181 44.50 -13.76 6.98
N GLY A 182 44.50 -14.92 6.31
CA GLY A 182 44.16 -15.01 4.89
C GLY A 182 42.71 -14.60 4.58
N SER A 183 41.76 -14.93 5.46
CA SER A 183 40.37 -14.49 5.29
C SER A 183 40.17 -13.03 5.67
N ALA A 184 40.90 -12.50 6.65
CA ALA A 184 40.83 -11.10 7.06
C ALA A 184 41.28 -10.17 5.93
N GLN A 185 42.39 -10.52 5.26
CA GLN A 185 42.86 -9.81 4.07
C GLN A 185 41.84 -9.90 2.93
N GLN A 186 41.26 -11.07 2.68
CA GLN A 186 40.27 -11.27 1.63
C GLN A 186 38.98 -10.44 1.86
N ILE A 187 38.49 -10.36 3.11
CA ILE A 187 37.34 -9.54 3.48
C ILE A 187 37.66 -8.06 3.31
N HIS A 188 38.81 -7.61 3.82
CA HIS A 188 39.21 -6.21 3.71
C HIS A 188 39.40 -5.78 2.24
N SER A 189 40.03 -6.63 1.42
CA SER A 189 40.17 -6.44 -0.01
C SER A 189 38.83 -6.51 -0.75
N PHE A 190 37.85 -7.29 -0.29
CA PHE A 190 36.52 -7.31 -0.89
C PHE A 190 35.79 -5.96 -0.73
N PHE A 191 35.93 -5.30 0.41
CA PHE A 191 35.29 -3.99 0.66
C PHE A 191 36.10 -2.79 0.11
N HIS A 192 37.43 -2.87 0.07
CA HIS A 192 38.31 -1.75 -0.31
C HIS A 192 39.08 -1.94 -1.63
N GLY A 193 39.03 -3.12 -2.24
CA GLY A 193 39.88 -3.53 -3.36
C GLY A 193 39.56 -2.90 -4.72
N ASN A 194 38.53 -2.05 -4.83
CA ASN A 194 38.15 -1.41 -6.10
C ASN A 194 38.74 -0.01 -6.31
N LEU A 195 39.81 0.38 -5.62
CA LEU A 195 40.54 1.60 -5.96
C LEU A 195 41.66 1.40 -7.00
N ILE A 196 41.92 0.17 -7.46
CA ILE A 196 43.05 -0.10 -8.38
C ILE A 196 42.67 -1.13 -9.45
N THR A 197 41.81 -0.77 -10.41
CA THR A 197 41.83 -1.39 -11.75
C THR A 197 41.33 -0.37 -12.78
N GLY A 198 42.25 0.47 -13.24
CA GLY A 198 41.97 1.52 -14.23
C GLY A 198 43.25 2.23 -14.67
N THR A 199 44.20 1.47 -15.22
CA THR A 199 45.31 1.98 -16.04
C THR A 199 45.49 1.03 -17.21
#